data_AF-A0A9N8J460-F1
#
_entry.id   AF-A0A9N8J460-F1
#
_cell.length_a   1.000
_cell.length_b   1.000
_cell.length_c   1.000
_cell.angle_alpha   90.00
_cell.angle_beta   90.00
_cell.angle_gamma   90.00
#
_symmetry.space_group_name_H-M   'P 1'
#
loop_
_entity.id
_entity.type
_entity.pdbx_description
1 polymer ?
#
loop_
_entity_poly.entity_id
_entity_poly.type
_entity_poly.pdbx_seq_one_letter_code
_entity_poly.pdbx_strand_id
1 'polypeptide(L)'
;MNLESPKVTVQKSAQDLFDQLTDVKNFEKLMPDNIAKFEVIGEDAFIFGLKGMPEIKLKMKDKSAPNKIVLGAASDKLPFTLTSNIDTISDSESAVQLFFEGEFNAMMAMMVKGPISKFIETLANNMTKL
;
A
#
# COMPACT_ATOMS: atom_id res chain seq x y z
N MET A 1 -4.11 -1.32 -15.66
CA MET A 1 -3.52 -0.01 -15.34
C MET A 1 -2.44 -0.24 -14.33
N ASN A 2 -1.25 0.30 -14.58
CA ASN A 2 -0.10 0.15 -13.70
C ASN A 2 0.34 1.54 -13.24
N LEU A 3 0.57 1.71 -11.95
CA LEU A 3 1.04 2.93 -11.32
C LEU A 3 2.17 2.59 -10.35
N GLU A 4 3.09 3.51 -10.17
CA GLU A 4 4.20 3.37 -9.24
C GLU A 4 4.30 4.62 -8.35
N SER A 5 4.66 4.41 -7.09
CA SER A 5 5.01 5.50 -6.17
C SER A 5 6.45 5.94 -6.42
N PRO A 6 6.88 7.11 -5.90
CA PRO A 6 8.29 7.35 -5.67
C PRO A 6 8.90 6.23 -4.82
N LYS A 7 10.20 5.99 -5.03
CA LYS A 7 11.02 5.17 -4.15
C LYS A 7 11.46 6.03 -2.96
N VAL A 8 11.26 5.53 -1.74
CA VAL A 8 11.53 6.24 -0.49
C VAL A 8 12.49 5.44 0.37
N THR A 9 13.49 6.11 0.94
CA THR A 9 14.44 5.50 1.88
C THR A 9 13.90 5.58 3.31
N VAL A 10 14.03 4.50 4.07
CA VAL A 10 13.60 4.37 5.46
C VAL A 10 14.80 3.96 6.29
N GLN A 11 15.01 4.62 7.44
CA GLN A 11 16.10 4.31 8.40
C GLN A 11 15.76 3.07 9.25
N LYS A 12 15.46 1.97 8.57
CA LYS A 12 15.20 0.64 9.11
C LYS A 12 15.78 -0.41 8.18
N SER A 13 16.19 -1.54 8.75
CA SER A 13 16.55 -2.71 7.95
C SER A 13 15.34 -3.15 7.11
N ALA A 14 15.61 -3.83 5.98
CA ALA A 14 14.54 -4.36 5.14
C ALA A 14 13.62 -5.32 5.91
N GLN A 15 14.18 -6.11 6.84
CA GLN A 15 13.43 -7.03 7.68
C GLN A 15 12.50 -6.30 8.66
N ASP A 16 12.98 -5.27 9.36
CA ASP A 16 12.13 -4.50 10.29
C ASP A 16 10.98 -3.81 9.54
N LEU A 17 11.27 -3.17 8.40
CA LEU A 17 10.23 -2.56 7.57
C LEU A 17 9.22 -3.61 7.05
N PHE A 18 9.70 -4.78 6.60
CA PHE A 18 8.86 -5.89 6.19
C PHE A 18 7.94 -6.38 7.32
N ASP A 19 8.47 -6.52 8.53
CA ASP A 19 7.70 -6.95 9.69
C ASP A 19 6.64 -5.92 10.08
N GLN A 20 6.96 -4.62 10.02
CA GLN A 20 5.97 -3.54 10.22
C GLN A 20 4.85 -3.61 9.18
N LEU A 21 5.19 -3.82 7.90
CA LEU A 21 4.22 -3.88 6.81
C LEU A 21 3.44 -5.20 6.77
N THR A 22 3.91 -6.24 7.46
CA THR A 22 3.17 -7.50 7.61
C THR A 22 2.01 -7.36 8.60
N ASP A 23 2.12 -6.45 9.58
CA ASP A 23 1.00 -6.08 10.44
C ASP A 23 0.12 -5.01 9.76
N VAL A 24 -1.05 -5.43 9.28
CA VAL A 24 -2.00 -4.56 8.57
C VAL A 24 -2.46 -3.34 9.38
N LYS A 25 -2.37 -3.38 10.72
CA LYS A 25 -2.71 -2.24 11.58
C LYS A 25 -1.78 -1.06 11.38
N ASN A 26 -0.51 -1.31 11.04
CA ASN A 26 0.46 -0.25 10.82
C ASN A 26 0.14 0.63 9.61
N PHE A 27 -0.68 0.15 8.67
CA PHE A 27 -1.13 0.98 7.55
C PHE A 27 -1.93 2.20 8.01
N GLU A 28 -2.55 2.20 9.20
CA GLU A 28 -3.23 3.38 9.75
C GLU A 28 -2.28 4.59 9.85
N LYS A 29 -1.04 4.36 10.28
CA LYS A 29 -0.01 5.39 10.42
C LYS A 29 0.43 5.96 9.07
N LEU A 30 0.26 5.17 8.00
CA LEU A 30 0.62 5.53 6.63
C LEU A 30 -0.48 6.33 5.92
N MET A 31 -1.70 6.32 6.45
CA MET A 31 -2.84 6.96 5.81
C MET A 31 -2.65 8.49 5.70
N PRO A 32 -3.19 9.11 4.65
CA PRO A 32 -3.18 10.57 4.52
C PRO A 32 -4.12 11.23 5.55
N ASP A 33 -3.88 12.50 5.87
CA ASP A 33 -4.68 13.26 6.85
C ASP A 33 -6.15 13.40 6.46
N ASN A 34 -6.48 13.24 5.18
CA ASN A 34 -7.85 13.30 4.65
C ASN A 34 -8.59 11.95 4.71
N ILE A 35 -8.10 10.98 5.47
CA ILE A 35 -8.79 9.73 5.71
C ILE A 35 -10.17 9.96 6.33
N ALA A 36 -11.18 9.30 5.77
CA ALA A 36 -12.54 9.30 6.31
C ALA A 36 -12.79 8.08 7.20
N LYS A 37 -12.13 6.95 6.90
CA LYS A 37 -12.27 5.69 7.65
C LYS A 37 -11.02 4.84 7.51
N PHE A 38 -10.59 4.23 8.61
CA PHE A 38 -9.68 3.09 8.64
C PHE A 38 -10.23 2.07 9.61
N GLU A 39 -10.32 0.80 9.21
CA GLU A 39 -10.83 -0.27 10.06
C GLU A 39 -10.14 -1.58 9.72
N VAL A 40 -9.48 -2.19 10.70
CA VAL A 40 -8.89 -3.53 10.54
C VAL A 40 -10.00 -4.56 10.67
N ILE A 41 -10.08 -5.46 9.71
CA ILE A 41 -11.19 -6.41 9.56
C ILE A 41 -10.65 -7.83 9.35
N GLY A 42 -10.40 -8.51 10.45
CA GLY A 42 -9.71 -9.79 10.49
C GLY A 42 -8.22 -9.62 10.76
N GLU A 43 -7.46 -10.69 10.60
CA GLU A 43 -6.03 -10.71 10.93
C GLU A 43 -5.15 -10.07 9.85
N ASP A 44 -5.60 -10.10 8.59
CA ASP A 44 -4.77 -9.80 7.43
C ASP A 44 -5.45 -8.85 6.42
N ALA A 45 -6.48 -8.12 6.86
CA ALA A 45 -7.23 -7.21 6.01
C ALA A 45 -7.64 -5.93 6.74
N PHE A 46 -7.81 -4.86 5.96
CA PHE A 46 -8.34 -3.60 6.43
C PHE A 46 -9.20 -2.92 5.37
N ILE A 47 -10.10 -2.06 5.83
CA ILE A 47 -10.88 -1.15 5.01
C ILE A 47 -10.32 0.24 5.23
N PHE A 48 -10.17 1.00 4.15
CA PHE A 48 -9.92 2.43 4.24
C PHE A 48 -10.83 3.19 3.27
N GLY A 49 -11.17 4.42 3.62
CA GLY A 49 -11.95 5.32 2.79
C GLY A 49 -11.34 6.71 2.82
N LEU A 50 -11.13 7.31 1.65
CA LEU A 50 -10.72 8.71 1.52
C LEU A 50 -11.95 9.58 1.25
N LYS A 51 -11.95 10.84 1.72
CA LYS A 51 -13.04 11.78 1.41
C LYS A 51 -13.23 11.89 -0.11
N GLY A 52 -14.44 11.59 -0.59
CA GLY A 52 -14.78 11.63 -2.02
C GLY A 52 -14.42 10.36 -2.81
N MET A 53 -13.97 9.29 -2.14
CA MET A 53 -13.67 7.99 -2.75
C MET A 53 -14.50 6.88 -2.09
N PRO A 54 -14.97 5.86 -2.84
CA PRO A 54 -15.55 4.66 -2.24
C PRO A 54 -14.55 3.98 -1.28
N GLU A 55 -15.08 3.31 -0.25
CA GLU A 55 -14.26 2.50 0.64
C GLU A 55 -13.57 1.36 -0.13
N ILE A 56 -12.28 1.17 0.12
CA ILE A 56 -11.47 0.10 -0.46
C ILE A 56 -11.11 -0.89 0.64
N LYS A 57 -11.26 -2.17 0.33
CA LYS A 57 -10.87 -3.27 1.19
C LYS A 57 -9.63 -3.96 0.64
N LEU A 58 -8.53 -3.88 1.38
CA LEU A 58 -7.26 -4.55 1.08
C LEU A 58 -7.09 -5.77 1.99
N LYS A 59 -6.53 -6.85 1.43
CA LYS A 59 -6.17 -8.07 2.14
C LYS A 59 -4.77 -8.52 1.73
N MET A 60 -4.00 -9.06 2.67
CA MET A 60 -2.74 -9.73 2.40
C MET A 60 -2.95 -10.92 1.45
N LYS A 61 -2.23 -10.92 0.33
CA LYS A 61 -2.29 -11.98 -0.68
C LYS A 61 -1.02 -12.82 -0.68
N ASP A 62 0.13 -12.16 -0.57
CA ASP A 62 1.43 -12.82 -0.62
C ASP A 62 2.48 -12.00 0.12
N LYS A 63 3.53 -12.67 0.59
CA LYS A 63 4.68 -12.04 1.25
C LYS A 63 5.93 -12.90 1.08
N SER A 64 7.03 -12.26 0.71
CA SER A 64 8.35 -12.87 0.58
C SER A 64 9.34 -12.02 1.35
N ALA A 65 9.68 -12.46 2.56
CA ALA A 65 10.59 -11.73 3.44
C ALA A 65 12.01 -11.66 2.86
N PRO A 66 12.74 -10.55 3.05
CA PRO A 66 12.26 -9.23 3.53
C PRO A 66 11.77 -8.33 2.38
N ASN A 67 11.72 -8.82 1.14
CA ASN A 67 11.72 -7.96 -0.05
C ASN A 67 10.34 -7.57 -0.58
N LYS A 68 9.27 -8.31 -0.26
CA LYS A 68 8.02 -8.14 -0.98
C LYS A 68 6.78 -8.42 -0.14
N ILE A 69 5.82 -7.51 -0.22
CA ILE A 69 4.46 -7.68 0.34
C ILE A 69 3.45 -7.37 -0.75
N VAL A 70 2.44 -8.21 -0.91
CA VAL A 70 1.35 -8.03 -1.87
C VAL A 70 0.03 -7.95 -1.13
N LEU A 71 -0.57 -6.76 -1.15
CA LEU A 71 -1.96 -6.57 -0.79
C LEU A 71 -2.81 -6.66 -2.06
N GLY A 72 -4.04 -7.13 -1.95
CA GLY A 72 -4.98 -7.14 -3.07
C GLY A 72 -6.39 -6.83 -2.65
N ALA A 73 -7.25 -6.60 -3.63
CA ALA A 73 -8.68 -6.45 -3.41
C ALA A 73 -9.22 -7.66 -2.63
N ALA A 74 -10.04 -7.39 -1.62
CA ALA A 74 -10.79 -8.44 -0.95
C ALA A 74 -12.12 -8.78 -1.65
N SER A 75 -12.43 -8.09 -2.75
CA SER A 75 -13.60 -8.33 -3.60
C SER A 75 -13.15 -8.78 -4.99
N ASP A 76 -13.77 -9.83 -5.51
CA ASP A 76 -13.44 -10.37 -6.84
C ASP A 76 -14.01 -9.52 -7.98
N LYS A 77 -14.87 -8.54 -7.67
CA LYS A 77 -15.53 -7.69 -8.69
C LYS A 77 -14.59 -6.65 -9.32
N LEU A 78 -13.51 -6.29 -8.63
CA LEU A 78 -12.52 -5.30 -9.06
C LEU A 78 -11.12 -5.79 -8.64
N PRO A 79 -10.48 -6.63 -9.46
CA PRO A 79 -9.16 -7.17 -9.14
C PRO A 79 -8.09 -6.09 -9.29
N PHE A 80 -7.39 -5.86 -8.18
CA PHE A 80 -6.18 -5.05 -8.16
C PHE A 80 -5.23 -5.55 -7.06
N THR A 81 -3.96 -5.22 -7.21
CA THR A 81 -2.88 -5.48 -6.26
C THR A 81 -2.13 -4.19 -5.95
N LEU A 82 -1.60 -4.13 -4.73
CA LEU A 82 -0.65 -3.14 -4.26
C LEU A 82 0.56 -3.91 -3.72
N THR A 83 1.63 -3.89 -4.49
CA THR A 83 2.89 -4.56 -4.16
C THR A 83 3.84 -3.54 -3.52
N SER A 84 4.36 -3.85 -2.34
CA SER A 84 5.47 -3.13 -1.72
C SER A 84 6.75 -3.91 -1.99
N ASN A 85 7.68 -3.32 -2.72
CA ASN A 85 9.03 -3.85 -2.89
C ASN A 85 9.99 -3.14 -1.95
N ILE A 86 10.81 -3.90 -1.24
CA ILE A 86 11.78 -3.45 -0.25
C ILE A 86 13.17 -3.93 -0.68
N ASP A 87 14.05 -2.97 -0.93
CA ASP A 87 15.45 -3.18 -1.27
C ASP A 87 16.32 -2.86 -0.05
N THR A 88 17.21 -3.78 0.32
CA THR A 88 18.21 -3.53 1.36
C THR A 88 19.24 -2.52 0.86
N ILE A 89 19.50 -1.46 1.64
CA ILE A 89 20.61 -0.53 1.39
C ILE A 89 21.76 -0.84 2.36
N SER A 90 21.45 -1.01 3.64
CA SER A 90 22.42 -1.39 4.68
C SER A 90 21.72 -2.16 5.82
N ASP A 91 22.46 -2.54 6.86
CA ASP A 91 21.91 -3.23 8.03
C ASP A 91 20.84 -2.42 8.77
N SER A 92 20.80 -1.10 8.60
CA SER A 92 19.85 -0.19 9.25
C SER A 92 19.09 0.69 8.27
N GLU A 93 19.13 0.41 6.97
CA GLU A 93 18.50 1.24 5.95
C GLU A 93 17.96 0.41 4.79
N SER A 94 16.79 0.79 4.28
CA SER A 94 16.12 0.16 3.16
C SER A 94 15.42 1.18 2.27
N ALA A 95 15.19 0.82 1.02
CA ALA A 95 14.34 1.59 0.11
C ALA A 95 13.06 0.82 -0.18
N VAL A 96 11.93 1.52 -0.19
CA VAL A 96 10.62 0.94 -0.50
C VAL A 96 9.97 1.68 -1.68
N GLN A 97 9.31 0.92 -2.55
CA GLN A 97 8.51 1.44 -3.64
C GLN A 97 7.22 0.63 -3.77
N LEU A 98 6.11 1.33 -4.01
CA LEU A 98 4.79 0.73 -4.17
C LEU A 98 4.41 0.66 -5.64
N PHE A 99 3.89 -0.49 -6.05
CA PHE A 99 3.38 -0.76 -7.39
C PHE A 99 1.92 -1.15 -7.30
N PHE A 100 1.08 -0.38 -7.97
CA PHE A 100 -0.35 -0.67 -8.09
C PHE A 100 -0.63 -1.25 -9.47
N GLU A 101 -1.27 -2.41 -9.51
CA GLU A 101 -1.73 -3.05 -10.74
C GLU A 101 -3.22 -3.34 -10.62
N GLY A 102 -4.03 -2.83 -11.55
CA GLY A 102 -5.48 -3.06 -11.53
C GLY A 102 -6.08 -3.22 -12.93
N GLU A 103 -7.01 -4.15 -13.07
CA GLU A 103 -7.69 -4.41 -14.35
C GLU A 103 -8.96 -3.55 -14.45
N PHE A 104 -8.76 -2.29 -14.86
CA PHE A 104 -9.85 -1.35 -15.09
C PHE A 104 -10.09 -1.12 -16.57
N ASN A 105 -11.36 -0.92 -16.95
CA ASN A 105 -11.68 -0.37 -18.27
C ASN A 105 -11.16 1.08 -18.40
N ALA A 106 -11.08 1.58 -19.62
CA ALA A 106 -10.46 2.89 -19.91
C ALA A 106 -11.12 4.05 -19.15
N MET A 107 -12.45 4.04 -19.02
CA MET A 107 -13.20 5.08 -18.32
C MET A 107 -12.92 5.08 -16.81
N MET A 108 -12.98 3.91 -16.18
CA MET A 108 -12.67 3.76 -14.76
C MET A 108 -11.22 4.13 -14.48
N ALA A 109 -10.28 3.66 -15.30
CA ALA A 109 -8.86 3.97 -15.15
C ALA A 109 -8.60 5.49 -15.10
N MET A 110 -9.22 6.27 -16.00
CA MET A 110 -9.07 7.74 -15.99
C MET A 110 -9.60 8.39 -14.71
N MET A 111 -10.73 7.91 -14.19
CA MET A 111 -11.34 8.47 -12.97
C MET A 111 -10.54 8.12 -11.71
N VAL A 112 -9.99 6.90 -11.61
CA VAL A 112 -9.30 6.44 -10.40
C VAL A 112 -7.80 6.69 -10.42
N LYS A 113 -7.18 6.93 -11.58
CA LYS A 113 -5.73 7.14 -11.69
C LYS A 113 -5.23 8.25 -10.77
N GLY A 114 -5.85 9.43 -10.81
CA GLY A 114 -5.44 10.57 -9.99
C GLY A 114 -5.48 10.27 -8.48
N PRO A 115 -6.63 9.84 -7.94
CA PRO A 115 -6.76 9.47 -6.53
C PRO A 115 -5.81 8.33 -6.10
N ILE A 116 -5.68 7.26 -6.89
CA ILE A 116 -4.82 6.12 -6.55
C ILE A 116 -3.35 6.50 -6.60
N SER A 117 -2.90 7.26 -7.61
CA SER A 117 -1.52 7.77 -7.68
C SER A 117 -1.16 8.57 -6.43
N LYS A 118 -2.03 9.51 -6.01
CA LYS A 118 -1.81 10.29 -4.78
C LYS A 118 -1.81 9.42 -3.53
N PHE A 119 -2.67 8.40 -3.49
CA PHE A 119 -2.74 7.47 -2.37
C PHE A 119 -1.43 6.68 -2.20
N ILE A 120 -0.93 6.03 -3.26
CA ILE A 120 0.32 5.25 -3.18
C ILE A 120 1.55 6.14 -2.96
N GLU A 121 1.54 7.37 -3.49
CA GLU A 121 2.57 8.37 -3.20
C GLU A 121 2.59 8.74 -1.71
N THR A 122 1.41 9.00 -1.13
CA THR A 122 1.31 9.34 0.29
C THR A 122 1.74 8.17 1.18
N LEU A 123 1.30 6.95 0.87
CA LEU A 123 1.73 5.76 1.60
C LEU A 123 3.25 5.62 1.59
N ALA A 124 3.88 5.72 0.41
CA ALA A 124 5.33 5.60 0.28
C ALA A 124 6.09 6.67 1.09
N ASN A 125 5.66 7.92 1.00
CA ASN A 125 6.29 9.02 1.75
C ASN A 125 6.13 8.84 3.27
N ASN A 126 4.98 8.31 3.71
CA ASN A 126 4.71 8.05 5.12
C ASN A 126 5.39 6.79 5.66
N MET A 127 6.09 5.99 4.85
CA MET A 127 6.84 4.81 5.33
C MET A 127 7.90 5.15 6.38
N THR A 128 8.38 6.39 6.36
CA THR A 128 9.29 6.96 7.37
C THR A 128 8.67 7.11 8.76
N LYS A 129 7.33 6.98 8.88
CA LYS A 129 6.59 7.02 10.17
C LYS A 129 6.49 5.65 10.85
N LEU A 130 6.91 4.57 10.18
CA LEU A 130 6.94 3.23 10.76
C LEU A 130 8.17 3.03 11.64
#